data_AF-A0A9E2N3S5-F1
#
_entry.id   AF-A0A9E2N3S5-F1
#
_cell.length_a   1.000
_cell.length_b   1.000
_cell.length_c   1.000
_cell.angle_alpha   90.00
_cell.angle_beta   90.00
_cell.angle_gamma   90.00
#
_symmetry.space_group_name_H-M   'P 1'
#
loop_
_entity.id
_entity.type
_entity.pdbx_description
1 polymer ?
#
loop_
_entity_poly.entity_id
_entity_poly.type
_entity_poly.pdbx_seq_one_letter_code
_entity_poly.pdbx_strand_id
1 'polypeptide(L)'
;MTYETIQDMDYNPAHAIWYILNQMVGLPSSWLDAASFNAAAATLYGENRGVSIRFNDQLDALGYVESLLAHVGGVLRYGAGGKLYLKLVRDDWTAGDLPLVDESMMIEPPALARRSWIDTINQVQV
;
A
#
# COMPACT_ATOMS: atom_id res chain seq x y z
N MET A 1 6.25 14.89 14.56
CA MET A 1 5.41 13.68 14.65
C MET A 1 5.60 13.13 16.04
N THR A 2 4.54 13.08 16.84
CA THR A 2 4.54 12.51 18.20
C THR A 2 4.45 10.99 18.09
N TYR A 3 5.17 10.26 18.95
CA TYR A 3 5.20 8.80 18.92
C TYR A 3 4.00 8.24 19.69
N GLU A 4 3.12 7.51 19.01
CA GLU A 4 1.96 6.85 19.62
C GLU A 4 2.16 5.33 19.68
N THR A 5 1.85 4.74 20.83
CA THR A 5 1.85 3.28 21.07
C THR A 5 0.47 2.71 20.87
N ILE A 6 0.38 1.48 20.38
CA ILE A 6 -0.86 0.73 20.22
C ILE A 6 -0.89 -0.35 21.31
N GLN A 7 -1.98 -0.41 22.10
CA GLN A 7 -2.21 -1.39 23.19
C GLN A 7 -0.99 -1.67 24.10
N ASP A 8 -0.51 -0.62 24.78
CA ASP A 8 0.50 -0.66 25.87
C ASP A 8 1.91 -1.16 25.56
N MET A 9 2.13 -2.02 24.56
CA MET A 9 3.48 -2.57 24.26
C MET A 9 3.87 -2.51 22.78
N ASP A 10 2.91 -2.40 21.87
CA ASP A 10 3.22 -2.39 20.44
C ASP A 10 3.41 -0.98 19.91
N TYR A 11 4.32 -0.87 18.95
CA TYR A 11 4.62 0.41 18.31
C TYR A 11 3.77 0.60 17.06
N ASN A 12 3.41 1.84 16.74
CA ASN A 12 2.66 2.12 15.52
C ASN A 12 3.55 1.88 14.27
N PRO A 13 3.16 0.97 13.36
CA PRO A 13 3.97 0.68 12.18
C PRO A 13 4.23 1.90 11.27
N ALA A 14 3.28 2.84 11.17
CA ALA A 14 3.46 4.04 10.35
C ALA A 14 4.59 4.93 10.89
N HIS A 15 4.69 5.07 12.22
CA HIS A 15 5.80 5.78 12.85
C HIS A 15 7.12 5.01 12.72
N ALA A 16 7.08 3.67 12.71
CA ALA A 16 8.28 2.86 12.50
C ALA A 16 8.86 3.09 11.10
N ILE A 17 8.00 3.08 10.08
CA ILE A 17 8.41 3.37 8.70
C ILE A 17 9.01 4.77 8.61
N TRP A 18 8.38 5.78 9.22
CA TRP A 18 8.93 7.14 9.26
C TRP A 18 10.32 7.17 9.91
N TYR A 19 10.49 6.51 11.06
CA TYR A 19 11.76 6.45 11.76
C TYR A 19 12.85 5.79 10.91
N ILE A 20 12.55 4.65 10.27
CA ILE A 20 13.52 3.95 9.41
C ILE A 20 13.93 4.85 8.25
N LEU A 21 12.98 5.47 7.54
CA LEU A 21 13.27 6.32 6.39
C LEU A 21 14.06 7.57 6.76
N ASN A 22 13.73 8.21 7.88
CA ASN A 22 14.34 9.48 8.26
C ASN A 22 15.66 9.30 9.03
N GLN A 23 15.76 8.30 9.91
CA GLN A 23 16.90 8.13 10.83
C GLN A 23 17.88 7.05 10.39
N MET A 24 17.40 5.93 9.84
CA MET A 24 18.30 4.85 9.37
C MET A 24 18.78 5.09 7.94
N VAL A 25 17.86 5.48 7.04
CA VAL A 25 18.19 5.76 5.64
C VAL A 25 18.72 7.18 5.45
N GLY A 26 18.37 8.12 6.34
CA GLY A 26 18.84 9.50 6.29
C GLY A 26 18.07 10.41 5.33
N LEU A 27 16.84 10.06 4.94
CA LEU A 27 16.01 10.92 4.11
C LEU A 27 15.56 12.16 4.89
N PRO A 28 15.63 13.37 4.30
CA PRO A 28 15.17 14.57 4.99
C PRO A 28 13.66 14.52 5.21
N SER A 29 13.21 14.96 6.39
CA SER A 29 11.79 14.96 6.76
C SER A 29 10.92 15.80 5.82
N SER A 30 11.51 16.76 5.10
CA SER A 30 10.83 17.55 4.06
C SER A 30 10.37 16.72 2.85
N TRP A 31 11.01 15.57 2.59
CA TRP A 31 10.64 14.67 1.51
C TRP A 31 9.53 13.70 1.90
N LEU A 32 9.25 13.56 3.20
CA LEU A 32 8.20 12.69 3.71
C LEU A 32 6.95 13.52 4.01
N ASP A 33 5.79 13.06 3.57
CA ASP A 33 4.54 13.77 3.83
C ASP A 33 3.97 13.42 5.21
N ALA A 34 4.27 14.23 6.23
CA ALA A 34 3.84 13.96 7.62
C ALA A 34 2.32 13.78 7.78
N ALA A 35 1.50 14.42 6.95
CA ALA A 35 0.06 14.30 7.01
C ALA A 35 -0.42 12.88 6.64
N SER A 36 0.12 12.30 5.56
CA SER A 36 -0.20 10.94 5.14
C SER A 36 0.20 9.88 6.18
N PHE A 37 1.38 10.03 6.78
CA PHE A 37 1.85 9.11 7.81
C PHE A 37 1.02 9.21 9.10
N ASN A 38 0.60 10.42 9.50
CA ASN A 38 -0.29 10.60 10.66
C ASN A 38 -1.68 10.03 10.39
N ALA A 39 -2.24 10.23 9.19
CA ALA A 39 -3.53 9.65 8.82
C ALA A 39 -3.49 8.11 8.86
N ALA A 40 -2.44 7.51 8.27
CA ALA A 40 -2.23 6.07 8.33
C ALA A 40 -2.03 5.57 9.77
N ALA A 41 -1.28 6.31 10.60
CA ALA A 41 -1.07 5.98 12.00
C ALA A 41 -2.40 5.94 12.78
N ALA A 42 -3.28 6.92 12.57
CA ALA A 42 -4.60 6.97 13.21
C ALA A 42 -5.50 5.80 12.79
N THR A 43 -5.50 5.44 11.50
CA THR A 43 -6.23 4.26 11.01
C THR A 43 -5.71 2.98 11.66
N LEU A 44 -4.38 2.79 11.73
CA LEU A 44 -3.78 1.61 12.35
C LEU A 44 -4.02 1.53 13.86
N TYR A 45 -4.09 2.68 14.53
CA TYR A 45 -4.47 2.75 15.94
C TYR A 45 -5.92 2.28 16.14
N GLY A 46 -6.86 2.77 15.32
CA GLY A 46 -8.26 2.34 15.35
C GLY A 46 -8.47 0.86 14.98
N GLU A 47 -7.68 0.34 14.04
CA GLU A 47 -7.64 -1.08 13.67
C GLU A 47 -6.87 -1.95 14.68
N ASN A 48 -6.20 -1.33 15.65
CA ASN A 48 -5.43 -2.01 16.67
C ASN A 48 -4.29 -2.89 16.10
N ARG A 49 -3.66 -2.39 15.03
CA ARG A 49 -2.55 -3.04 14.31
C ARG A 49 -1.21 -2.49 14.76
N GLY A 50 -0.74 -2.98 15.90
CA GLY A 50 0.60 -2.70 16.43
C GLY A 50 1.68 -3.63 15.86
N VAL A 51 2.94 -3.22 15.99
CA VAL A 51 4.09 -4.07 15.66
C VAL A 51 5.19 -3.98 16.72
N SER A 52 5.80 -5.13 17.02
CA SER A 52 6.99 -5.25 17.85
C SER A 52 8.18 -5.69 16.99
N ILE A 53 8.99 -4.72 16.55
CA ILE A 53 10.15 -4.99 15.67
C ILE A 53 11.42 -4.99 16.49
N ARG A 54 12.25 -6.02 16.28
CA ARG A 54 13.63 -6.02 16.71
C ARG A 54 14.54 -5.77 15.52
N PHE A 55 15.20 -4.62 15.51
CA PHE A 55 16.26 -4.34 14.54
C PHE A 55 17.48 -5.21 14.86
N ASN A 56 18.00 -5.88 13.84
CA ASN A 56 19.22 -6.67 13.86
C ASN A 56 20.03 -6.37 12.60
N ASP A 57 21.32 -6.68 12.61
CA ASP A 57 22.21 -6.36 11.48
C ASP A 57 22.04 -7.30 10.27
N GLN A 58 21.03 -8.18 10.26
CA GLN A 58 20.81 -9.15 9.18
C GLN A 58 19.88 -8.65 8.08
N LEU A 59 19.08 -7.63 8.37
CA LEU A 59 18.12 -7.05 7.42
C LEU A 59 18.48 -5.61 7.10
N ASP A 60 18.46 -5.28 5.82
CA ASP A 60 18.62 -3.91 5.36
C ASP A 60 17.41 -3.06 5.80
N ALA A 61 17.64 -1.75 5.99
CA ALA A 61 16.60 -0.79 6.39
C ALA A 61 15.36 -0.85 5.48
N LEU A 62 15.55 -1.01 4.16
CA LEU A 62 14.45 -1.15 3.21
C LEU A 62 13.69 -2.47 3.37
N GLY A 63 14.36 -3.56 3.72
CA GLY A 63 13.70 -4.84 4.02
C GLY A 63 12.77 -4.75 5.23
N TYR A 64 13.14 -3.96 6.24
CA TYR A 64 12.23 -3.65 7.35
C TYR A 64 11.01 -2.86 6.91
N VAL A 65 11.19 -1.86 6.03
CA VAL A 65 10.07 -1.09 5.47
C VAL A 65 9.13 -2.00 4.67
N GLU A 66 9.66 -2.87 3.82
CA GLU A 66 8.85 -3.83 3.06
C GLU A 66 8.08 -4.79 3.96
N SER A 67 8.73 -5.35 5.00
CA SER A 67 8.05 -6.20 5.99
C SER A 67 6.93 -5.47 6.72
N LEU A 68 7.14 -4.19 7.06
CA LEU A 68 6.13 -3.36 7.71
C LEU A 68 4.96 -3.06 6.78
N LEU A 69 5.24 -2.68 5.53
CA LEU A 69 4.24 -2.42 4.51
C LEU A 69 3.39 -3.67 4.23
N ALA A 70 4.02 -4.85 4.17
CA ALA A 70 3.32 -6.13 4.01
C ALA A 70 2.42 -6.43 5.21
N HIS A 71 2.87 -6.16 6.43
CA HIS A 71 2.09 -6.38 7.65
C HIS A 71 0.83 -5.50 7.72
N VAL A 72 0.96 -4.22 7.37
CA VAL A 72 -0.17 -3.27 7.42
C VAL A 72 -1.00 -3.23 6.14
N GLY A 73 -0.54 -3.87 5.06
CA GLY A 73 -1.15 -3.74 3.73
C GLY A 73 -1.07 -2.30 3.23
N GLY A 74 0.13 -1.72 3.23
CA GLY A 74 0.39 -0.35 2.80
C GLY A 74 1.36 -0.27 1.63
N VAL A 75 1.38 0.88 0.96
CA VAL A 75 2.32 1.20 -0.11
C VAL A 75 2.90 2.60 0.08
N LEU A 76 4.17 2.76 -0.28
CA LEU A 76 4.81 4.07 -0.38
C LEU A 76 4.73 4.55 -1.82
N ARG A 77 4.25 5.78 -2.03
CA ARG A 77 4.14 6.38 -3.36
C ARG A 77 4.59 7.83 -3.37
N TYR A 78 5.05 8.29 -4.53
CA TYR A 78 5.25 9.71 -4.76
C TYR A 78 3.91 10.39 -5.05
N GLY A 79 3.65 11.50 -4.37
CA GLY A 79 2.49 12.36 -4.63
C GLY A 79 2.84 13.53 -5.54
N ALA A 80 1.82 14.32 -5.89
CA ALA A 80 1.96 15.45 -6.80
C ALA A 80 2.95 16.53 -6.30
N GLY A 81 3.16 16.62 -4.98
CA GLY A 81 4.13 17.53 -4.37
C GLY A 81 5.58 17.03 -4.36
N GLY A 82 5.91 15.91 -5.02
CA GLY A 82 7.25 15.32 -5.01
C GLY A 82 7.66 14.69 -3.67
N LYS A 83 6.74 14.63 -2.71
CA LYS A 83 6.94 13.97 -1.41
C LYS A 83 6.52 12.52 -1.47
N LEU A 84 7.03 11.75 -0.52
CA LEU A 84 6.73 10.34 -0.32
C LEU A 84 5.56 10.21 0.66
N TYR A 85 4.51 9.55 0.21
CA TYR A 85 3.24 9.36 0.92
C TYR A 85 3.09 7.90 1.33
N LEU A 86 2.61 7.68 2.54
CA LEU A 86 2.15 6.37 3.00
C LEU A 86 0.65 6.24 2.74
N LYS A 87 0.26 5.25 1.93
CA LYS A 87 -1.14 4.95 1.61
C LYS A 87 -1.44 3.51 2.03
N LEU A 88 -2.47 3.33 2.87
CA LEU A 88 -2.97 2.01 3.21
C LEU A 88 -3.92 1.53 2.12
N VAL A 89 -3.83 0.24 1.76
CA VAL A 89 -4.74 -0.39 0.80
C VAL A 89 -5.96 -0.88 1.59
N ARG A 90 -7.04 -0.10 1.55
CA ARG A 90 -8.31 -0.34 2.25
C ARG A 90 -9.47 0.11 1.36
N ASP A 91 -10.69 -0.24 1.78
CA ASP A 91 -11.93 0.26 1.18
C ASP A 91 -12.22 1.70 1.59
N ASP A 92 -11.25 2.60 1.43
CA ASP A 92 -11.36 4.01 1.75
C ASP A 92 -11.93 4.85 0.59
N TRP A 93 -12.72 4.19 -0.27
CA TRP A 93 -13.38 4.76 -1.43
C TRP A 93 -14.91 4.71 -1.25
N THR A 94 -15.60 5.78 -1.65
CA THR A 94 -17.05 5.78 -1.73
C THR A 94 -17.46 5.07 -3.01
N ALA A 95 -18.29 4.02 -2.92
CA ALA A 95 -18.72 3.28 -4.11
C ALA A 95 -19.39 4.16 -5.18
N GLY A 96 -20.07 5.24 -4.78
CA GLY A 96 -20.69 6.20 -5.70
C GLY A 96 -19.72 7.11 -6.44
N ASP A 97 -18.46 7.23 -5.99
CA ASP A 97 -17.43 8.05 -6.65
C ASP A 97 -16.66 7.24 -7.71
N LEU A 98 -16.84 5.92 -7.75
CA LEU A 98 -16.22 5.08 -8.77
C LEU A 98 -16.86 5.36 -10.13
N PRO A 99 -16.06 5.53 -11.20
CA PRO A 99 -16.62 5.67 -12.54
C PRO A 99 -17.39 4.41 -12.91
N LEU A 100 -18.68 4.59 -13.24
CA LEU A 100 -19.50 3.52 -13.77
C LEU A 100 -19.07 3.28 -15.22
N VAL A 101 -18.48 2.10 -15.47
CA VAL A 101 -18.18 1.64 -16.82
C VAL A 101 -19.35 0.78 -17.28
N ASP A 102 -20.22 1.35 -18.10
CA ASP A 102 -21.35 0.67 -18.73
C ASP A 102 -21.20 0.61 -20.26
N GLU A 103 -22.16 -0.01 -20.94
CA GLU A 103 -22.17 -0.14 -22.40
C GLU A 103 -22.26 1.21 -23.13
N SER A 104 -22.66 2.30 -22.44
CA SER A 104 -22.70 3.65 -23.02
C SER A 104 -21.31 4.28 -23.15
N MET A 105 -20.33 3.78 -22.38
CA MET A 105 -18.94 4.24 -22.41
C MET A 105 -18.07 3.48 -23.42
N MET A 106 -18.66 2.58 -24.23
CA MET A 106 -17.95 1.80 -25.24
C MET A 106 -17.70 2.60 -26.53
N ILE A 107 -16.43 2.74 -26.92
CA ILE A 107 -16.03 3.38 -28.20
C ILE A 107 -16.34 2.46 -29.39
N GLU A 108 -16.23 1.15 -29.18
CA GLU A 108 -16.53 0.12 -30.18
C GLU A 108 -17.32 -1.01 -29.50
N PRO A 109 -18.35 -1.57 -30.16
CA PRO A 109 -19.09 -2.70 -29.61
C PRO A 109 -18.16 -3.91 -29.37
N PRO A 110 -18.35 -4.66 -28.28
CA PRO A 110 -17.51 -5.80 -27.96
C PRO A 110 -17.69 -6.88 -29.02
N ALA A 111 -16.65 -7.12 -29.81
CA ALA A 111 -16.63 -8.23 -30.75
C ALA A 111 -16.43 -9.56 -30.01
N LEU A 112 -17.52 -10.29 -29.80
CA LEU A 112 -17.48 -11.65 -29.28
C LEU A 112 -17.00 -12.61 -30.37
N ALA A 113 -15.68 -12.84 -30.45
CA ALA A 113 -15.11 -13.84 -31.33
C ALA A 113 -15.08 -15.20 -30.63
N ARG A 114 -15.97 -16.12 -31.02
CA ARG A 114 -15.84 -17.54 -30.67
C ARG A 114 -14.86 -18.18 -31.64
N ARG A 115 -13.85 -18.89 -31.13
CA ARG A 115 -12.98 -19.71 -31.97
C ARG A 115 -13.80 -20.70 -32.78
N SER A 116 -13.46 -20.84 -34.06
CA SER A 116 -14.06 -21.85 -34.92
C SER A 116 -13.82 -23.23 -34.32
N TRP A 117 -14.74 -24.16 -34.54
CA TRP A 117 -14.59 -25.53 -34.08
C TRP A 117 -13.31 -26.19 -34.61
N ILE A 118 -12.87 -25.80 -35.81
CA ILE A 118 -11.61 -26.27 -36.43
C ILE A 118 -10.36 -25.79 -35.68
N ASP A 119 -10.39 -24.61 -35.06
CA ASP A 119 -9.28 -24.04 -34.27
C ASP A 119 -9.27 -24.55 -32.82
N THR A 120 -10.16 -25.48 -32.48
CA THR A 120 -10.18 -26.10 -31.16
C THR A 120 -9.08 -27.15 -31.10
N ILE A 121 -8.12 -26.93 -30.20
CA ILE A 121 -7.02 -27.85 -29.96
C ILE A 121 -7.59 -29.12 -29.33
N ASN A 122 -7.68 -30.19 -30.11
CA ASN A 122 -8.28 -31.46 -29.69
C ASN A 122 -7.36 -32.33 -28.83
N GLN A 123 -6.09 -31.93 -28.66
CA GLN A 123 -5.15 -32.67 -27.84
C GLN A 123 -4.03 -31.77 -27.34
N VAL A 124 -3.69 -31.91 -26.06
CA VAL A 124 -2.47 -31.39 -25.45
C VAL A 124 -1.68 -32.61 -24.98
N GLN A 125 -0.46 -32.80 -25.50
CA GLN A 125 0.48 -33.79 -24.97
C GLN A 125 1.50 -33.08 -24.07
N VAL A 126 1.80 -33.72 -22.94
CA VAL A 126 2.81 -33.32 -21.96
C VAL A 126 4.04 -34.19 -22.14
#